data_AF-A0A497CWA5-F1
#
_entry.id   AF-A0A497CWA5-F1
#
_cell.length_a   1.000
_cell.length_b   1.000
_cell.length_c   1.000
_cell.angle_alpha   90.00
_cell.angle_beta   90.00
_cell.angle_gamma   90.00
#
_symmetry.space_group_name_H-M   'P 1'
#
loop_
_entity.id
_entity.type
_entity.pdbx_description
1 polymer ?
#
loop_
_entity_poly.entity_id
_entity_poly.type
_entity_poly.pdbx_seq_one_letter_code
_entity_poly.pdbx_strand_id
1 'polypeptide(L)' 'MDITGYISDLLYEHECVVLPGLGAFITNDKPATVNRITHRFSPPSRKIIFNTHLSANDGLLINSLAQAEG' A
#
# COMPACT_ATOMS: atom_id res chain seq x y z
N MET A 1 -2.12 1.79 20.16
CA MET A 1 -1.39 1.92 18.88
C MET A 1 -2.11 1.11 17.84
N ASP A 2 -2.82 1.77 16.92
CA ASP A 2 -3.46 1.07 15.80
C ASP A 2 -2.48 1.07 14.61
N ILE A 3 -1.74 -0.03 14.47
CA ILE A 3 -0.78 -0.22 13.38
C ILE A 3 -1.46 -0.22 12.00
N THR A 4 -2.76 -0.54 11.94
CA THR A 4 -3.53 -0.54 10.70
C THR A 4 -3.69 0.88 10.15
N GLY A 5 -3.88 1.87 11.02
CA GLY A 5 -3.92 3.29 10.63
C GLY A 5 -2.63 3.74 9.97
N TYR A 6 -1.48 3.50 10.62
CA TYR A 6 -0.16 3.84 10.08
C TYR A 6 0.15 3.16 8.75
N ILE A 7 -0.17 1.87 8.63
CA ILE A 7 0.02 1.15 7.35
C ILE A 7 -0.85 1.79 6.26
N SER A 8 -2.09 2.15 6.58
CA SER A 8 -2.99 2.76 5.61
C SER A 8 -2.48 4.12 5.17
N ASP A 9 -1.99 4.96 6.08
CA ASP A 9 -1.42 6.27 5.79
C ASP A 9 -0.16 6.15 4.94
N LEU A 10 0.75 5.24 5.30
CA LEU A 10 1.96 4.98 4.52
C LEU A 10 1.67 4.48 3.11
N LEU A 11 0.59 3.71 2.90
CA LEU A 11 0.18 3.25 1.56
C LEU A 11 -0.45 4.36 0.70
N TYR A 12 -0.85 5.49 1.28
CA TYR A 12 -1.24 6.66 0.49
C TYR A 12 -0.03 7.38 -0.11
N GLU A 13 1.07 7.44 0.63
CA GLU A 13 2.29 8.17 0.25
C GLU A 13 3.32 7.29 -0.47
N HIS A 14 3.36 5.99 -0.17
CA HIS A 14 4.36 5.06 -0.67
C HIS A 14 3.73 3.88 -1.43
N GLU A 15 4.44 3.40 -2.43
CA GLU A 15 4.00 2.27 -3.26
C GLU A 15 4.19 0.91 -2.57
N CYS A 16 5.03 0.83 -1.54
CA CYS A 16 5.38 -0.38 -0.82
C CYS A 16 5.55 -0.09 0.67
N VAL A 17 4.95 -0.93 1.53
CA VAL A 17 5.13 -0.90 2.99
C VAL A 17 5.47 -2.30 3.46
N VAL A 18 6.66 -2.46 4.01
CA VAL A 18 7.17 -3.75 4.48
C VAL A 18 6.84 -3.95 5.96
N LEU A 19 6.26 -5.11 6.28
CA LEU A 19 6.04 -5.59 7.64
C LEU A 19 7.12 -6.65 7.94
N PRO A 20 8.10 -6.33 8.82
CA PRO A 20 9.17 -7.24 9.17
C PRO A 20 8.63 -8.58 9.68
N GLY A 21 9.10 -9.68 9.08
CA GLY A 21 8.69 -11.03 9.46
C GLY A 21 7.30 -11.47 8.95
N LEU A 22 6.58 -10.62 8.21
CA LEU A 22 5.28 -10.96 7.62
C LEU A 22 5.28 -10.89 6.08
N GLY A 23 5.78 -9.80 5.51
CA GLY A 23 5.73 -9.53 4.06
C GLY A 23 5.53 -8.05 3.76
N ALA A 24 5.11 -7.70 2.55
CA ALA A 24 4.91 -6.31 2.14
C ALA A 24 3.53 -6.07 1.52
N PHE A 25 2.92 -4.93 1.84
CA PHE A 25 1.81 -4.38 1.08
C PHE A 25 2.34 -3.51 -0.06
N ILE A 26 1.76 -3.69 -1.24
CA ILE A 26 2.18 -3.01 -2.46
C ILE A 26 0.94 -2.43 -3.13
N THR A 27 0.98 -1.16 -3.50
CA THR A 27 -0.08 -0.55 -4.30
C THR A 27 0.26 -0.68 -5.79
N ASN A 28 -0.70 -1.16 -6.57
CA ASN A 28 -0.63 -1.17 -8.02
C ASN A 28 -1.69 -0.21 -8.57
N ASP A 29 -1.23 0.90 -9.13
CA ASP A 29 -2.08 1.85 -9.83
C ASP A 29 -2.78 1.20 -11.03
N LYS A 30 -4.07 1.45 -11.15
CA LYS A 30 -4.90 1.05 -12.28
C LYS A 30 -5.40 2.30 -12.97
N PRO A 31 -5.13 2.45 -14.28
CA PRO A 31 -5.60 3.59 -15.03
C PRO A 31 -7.13 3.58 -15.15
N ALA A 32 -7.69 4.74 -15.48
CA ALA A 32 -9.09 4.83 -15.87
C ALA A 32 -9.35 3.93 -17.09
N THR A 33 -10.50 3.25 -17.10
CA THR A 33 -10.87 2.37 -18.21
C THR A 33 -12.28 2.68 -18.68
N VAL A 34 -12.49 2.56 -19.99
CA VAL A 34 -13.82 2.67 -20.60
C VAL A 34 -14.24 1.30 -21.12
N ASN A 35 -15.35 0.80 -20.61
CA ASN A 35 -15.99 -0.39 -21.16
C ASN A 35 -16.92 0.04 -22.29
N ARG A 36 -16.50 -0.23 -23.53
CA ARG A 36 -17.25 0.15 -24.74
C ARG A 36 -18.54 -0.63 -24.95
N ILE A 37 -18.68 -1.82 -24.35
CA ILE A 37 -19.88 -2.66 -24.49
C ILE A 37 -20.97 -2.17 -23.55
N THR A 38 -20.60 -1.84 -22.31
CA THR A 38 -21.55 -1.37 -21.29
C THR A 38 -21.66 0.15 -21.21
N HIS A 39 -20.88 0.87 -22.02
CA HIS A 39 -20.75 2.34 -21.99
C HIS A 39 -20.41 2.90 -20.60
N ARG A 40 -19.67 2.15 -19.78
CA ARG A 40 -19.28 2.56 -18.43
C ARG A 40 -17.84 3.06 -18.39
N PHE A 41 -17.64 4.10 -17.59
CA PHE A 41 -16.31 4.62 -17.24
C PHE A 41 -15.97 4.16 -15.83
N SER A 42 -14.77 3.61 -15.67
CA SER A 42 -14.17 3.28 -14.38
C SER A 42 -13.05 4.28 -14.11
N PRO A 43 -13.08 5.00 -12.97
CA PRO A 43 -12.04 5.95 -12.60
C PRO A 43 -10.69 5.24 -12.35
N PRO A 44 -9.57 5.98 -12.34
CA PRO A 44 -8.30 5.42 -11.88
C PRO A 44 -8.43 4.98 -10.42
N SER A 45 -7.77 3.89 -10.06
CA SER A 45 -7.86 3.29 -8.72
C SER A 45 -6.54 2.64 -8.34
N ARG A 46 -6.27 2.51 -7.05
CA ARG A 46 -5.15 1.71 -6.54
C ARG A 46 -5.65 0.36 -6.08
N LYS A 47 -4.96 -0.71 -6.51
CA LYS A 47 -5.16 -2.05 -5.97
C LYS A 47 -4.07 -2.36 -4.97
N ILE A 48 -4.44 -2.72 -3.75
CA ILE A 48 -3.48 -3.19 -2.74
C ILE A 48 -3.27 -4.70 -2.92
N ILE A 49 -2.01 -5.13 -2.90
CA ILE A 49 -1.57 -6.51 -3.00
C ILE A 49 -0.66 -6.81 -1.82
N PHE A 50 -0.85 -7.96 -1.19
CA PHE A 50 0.06 -8.43 -0.15
C PHE A 50 1.01 -9.49 -0.74
N ASN A 51 2.31 -9.31 -0.54
CA ASN A 51 3.35 -10.24 -0.99
C ASN A 51 4.18 -10.72 0.21
N THR A 52 4.07 -12.00 0.54
CA THR A 52 4.80 -12.65 1.65
C THR A 52 6.29 -12.84 1.36
N HIS A 53 6.70 -12.88 0.09
CA HIS A 53 8.10 -13.07 -0.30
C HIS A 53 8.93 -11.79 -0.23
N LEU A 54 8.27 -10.63 -0.23
CA LEU A 54 8.91 -9.33 -0.02
C LEU A 54 8.96 -9.03 1.48
N SER A 55 9.97 -9.58 2.15
CA SER A 55 10.26 -9.33 3.58
C SER A 55 11.53 -8.51 3.81
N ALA A 56 12.11 -7.95 2.73
CA ALA A 56 13.29 -7.10 2.80
C ALA A 56 12.92 -5.79 3.49
N ASN A 57 13.30 -5.67 4.75
CA ASN A 57 12.98 -4.53 5.60
C ASN A 57 13.81 -3.31 5.15
N ASP A 58 13.14 -2.32 4.58
CA ASP A 58 13.72 -1.03 4.17
C ASP A 58 13.70 0.01 5.30
N GLY A 59 13.15 -0.35 6.46
CA GLY A 59 13.04 0.52 7.64
C GLY A 59 11.92 1.56 7.56
N LEU A 60 11.13 1.59 6.48
CA LEU A 60 10.10 2.63 6.28
C LEU A 60 9.05 2.63 7.40
N LEU A 61 8.45 1.46 7.67
CA LEU A 61 7.45 1.31 8.72
C LEU A 61 8.05 1.54 10.12
N ILE A 62 9.26 1.01 10.36
CA ILE A 62 9.92 1.11 11.67
C ILE A 62 10.25 2.57 12.01
N ASN A 63 10.81 3.31 11.06
CA ASN A 63 11.15 4.71 11.25
C ASN A 63 9.91 5.58 11.47
N SER A 64 8.83 5.30 10.72
CA SER A 64 7.57 6.03 10.87
C SER A 64 6.95 5.83 12.26
N LEU A 65 6.98 4.60 12.78
CA LEU A 65 6.51 4.31 14.13
C LEU A 65 7.41 4.94 15.20
N ALA A 66 8.73 4.90 15.01
CA ALA A 66 9.69 5.49 15.94
C ALA A 66 9.59 7.03 16.01
N GLN A 67 9.27 7.70 14.90
CA GLN A 67 9.02 9.15 14.88
C GLN A 67 7.67 9.54 15.47
N ALA A 68 6.63 8.72 15.26
CA ALA A 68 5.30 9.06 15.75
C ALA A 68 5.14 8.84 17.26
N GLU A 69 5.94 7.93 17.85
CA GLU A 69 5.87 7.56 19.27
C GLU A 69 7.10 8.02 20.09
N GLY A 70 8.09 8.66 19.46
CA GLY A 70 9.31 9.18 20.10
C GLY A 70 9.23 10.65 20.46
#